data_AF-A0A4V1FZ64-F1
#
_entry.id   AF-A0A4V1FZ64-F1
#
_cell.length_a   1.000
_cell.length_b   1.000
_cell.length_c   1.000
_cell.angle_alpha   90.00
_cell.angle_beta   90.00
_cell.angle_gamma   90.00
#
_symmetry.space_group_name_H-M   'P 1'
#
loop_
_entity.id
_entity.type
_entity.pdbx_description
1 polymer ?
#
loop_
_entity_poly.entity_id
_entity_poly.type
_entity_poly.pdbx_seq_one_letter_code
_entity_poly.pdbx_strand_id
1 'polypeptide(L)'
;MMRNRTYRKRRTLLGSIGVGALGATAGCLDLEFLESDEPRRFEAEELEPILSTEAPNVARPAPVQPGEGTIASAVDRLETLIDAVPDPLEADDVPNETVRKEIDRTREIAQTRREELTELPSRFHRLRRSIAARRSAGEAATAFEVVSGDRSRNAVETERDEVQERLSNRRSELEYVGDEPQRLLVLASRLETEVASANRRLETQPRDESTDVLESGAIGGATERAAATIEFLTALERRHEDRLRDERSFDGRFQAALDQSLEAIDAAAVPDESTDPAAVVDADVSGTVAEDVLYHGLTWTVGPVEQTRNAAASGDTARALRNACAFEYSYRALETIREQIADGSHRALESVGDVRDVRETTLERAADAPFDPDEPTIGGDLLADRYDRFEIIDNRVRGSIERGRKTTLNHVYAEYVVLGAQFSALPEAVAALEERLEA
;
A
#
# COMPACT_ATOMS: atom_id res chain seq x y z
N MET A 1 -31.10 20.73 9.10
CA MET A 1 -31.91 19.91 8.16
C MET A 1 -31.31 18.50 8.16
N MET A 2 -31.70 17.70 9.15
CA MET A 2 -31.14 16.37 9.44
C MET A 2 -31.89 15.31 8.63
N ARG A 3 -31.16 14.54 7.81
CA ARG A 3 -31.71 13.31 7.19
C ARG A 3 -31.25 12.10 8.00
N ASN A 4 -32.15 11.65 8.87
CA ASN A 4 -32.14 10.32 9.47
C ASN A 4 -32.11 9.26 8.36
N ARG A 5 -31.07 8.44 8.31
CA ARG A 5 -31.08 7.18 7.55
C ARG A 5 -31.44 6.04 8.49
N THR A 6 -32.66 5.55 8.32
CA THR A 6 -33.25 4.38 8.97
C THR A 6 -32.60 3.11 8.43
N TYR A 7 -31.86 2.38 9.26
CA TYR A 7 -31.46 1.00 8.97
C TYR A 7 -32.66 0.07 9.09
N ARG A 8 -33.23 -0.33 7.95
CA ARG A 8 -34.28 -1.37 7.86
C ARG A 8 -33.63 -2.75 8.04
N LYS A 9 -33.80 -3.32 9.23
CA LYS A 9 -33.61 -4.76 9.50
C LYS A 9 -34.55 -5.58 8.61
N ARG A 10 -34.00 -6.41 7.72
CA ARG A 10 -34.75 -7.47 7.02
C ARG A 10 -34.58 -8.77 7.81
N ARG A 11 -35.58 -9.09 8.64
CA ARG A 11 -35.79 -10.41 9.24
C ARG A 11 -37.24 -10.78 8.97
N THR A 12 -37.49 -11.50 7.88
CA THR A 12 -38.75 -12.22 7.66
C THR A 12 -38.54 -13.33 6.66
N LEU A 13 -38.95 -14.55 7.05
CA LEU A 13 -39.16 -15.83 6.33
C LEU A 13 -38.61 -16.93 7.27
N LEU A 14 -39.32 -17.95 7.75
CA LEU A 14 -40.65 -18.49 7.51
C LEU A 14 -41.08 -19.20 8.80
N GLY A 15 -42.33 -18.98 9.23
CA GLY A 15 -42.97 -19.79 10.27
C GLY A 15 -44.29 -20.31 9.73
N SER A 16 -44.38 -21.62 9.50
CA SER A 16 -45.59 -22.46 9.60
C SER A 16 -45.41 -23.80 8.86
N ILE A 17 -46.11 -24.83 9.36
CA ILE A 17 -46.15 -26.26 8.99
C ILE A 17 -45.09 -27.07 9.77
N GLY A 18 -45.41 -28.08 10.59
CA GLY A 18 -46.66 -28.76 10.93
C GLY A 18 -46.29 -29.95 11.86
N VAL A 19 -47.13 -30.24 12.85
CA VAL A 19 -46.91 -31.29 13.86
C VAL A 19 -47.33 -32.66 13.32
N GLY A 20 -46.43 -33.65 13.42
CA GLY A 20 -46.76 -35.00 13.90
C GLY A 20 -46.95 -36.13 12.89
N ALA A 21 -45.99 -37.08 12.87
CA ALA A 21 -46.25 -38.52 12.98
C ALA A 21 -44.96 -39.27 13.33
N LEU A 22 -44.99 -39.98 14.47
CA LEU A 22 -43.94 -40.89 14.93
C LEU A 22 -43.93 -42.15 14.06
N GLY A 23 -42.77 -42.46 13.48
CA GLY A 23 -42.50 -43.74 12.82
C GLY A 23 -41.04 -44.12 13.06
N ALA A 24 -40.79 -44.92 14.09
CA ALA A 24 -39.50 -45.54 14.33
C ALA A 24 -39.32 -46.70 13.34
N THR A 25 -38.54 -46.48 12.29
CA THR A 25 -37.91 -47.54 11.52
C THR A 25 -36.42 -47.24 11.45
N ALA A 26 -35.63 -48.13 12.04
CA ALA A 26 -34.18 -48.13 11.95
C ALA A 26 -33.74 -48.15 10.48
N GLY A 27 -32.94 -47.16 10.11
CA GLY A 27 -32.28 -47.05 8.82
C GLY A 27 -31.32 -45.90 8.89
N CYS A 28 -30.02 -46.20 8.84
CA CYS A 28 -28.95 -45.23 8.67
C CYS A 28 -29.24 -44.41 7.41
N LEU A 29 -29.67 -43.17 7.60
CA LEU A 29 -29.63 -42.14 6.57
C LEU A 29 -28.68 -41.07 7.10
N ASP A 30 -27.47 -41.10 6.54
CA ASP A 30 -26.59 -39.95 6.43
C ASP A 30 -27.44 -38.76 6.01
N LEU A 31 -27.67 -37.85 6.96
CA LEU A 31 -28.20 -36.52 6.68
C LEU A 31 -27.00 -35.63 6.33
N GLU A 32 -26.41 -35.92 5.17
CA GLU A 32 -25.33 -35.18 4.52
C GLU A 32 -25.90 -34.12 3.54
N PHE A 33 -27.09 -33.58 3.83
CA PHE A 33 -27.84 -32.70 2.90
C PHE A 33 -28.27 -31.36 3.50
N LEU A 34 -27.55 -30.90 4.52
CA LEU A 34 -27.43 -29.50 4.87
C LEU A 34 -25.96 -29.19 5.15
N GLU A 35 -25.06 -29.57 4.24
CA GLU A 35 -23.76 -28.91 4.17
C GLU A 35 -24.06 -27.45 3.88
N SER A 36 -23.84 -26.60 4.88
CA SER A 36 -23.68 -25.18 4.64
C SER A 36 -22.58 -25.01 3.59
N ASP A 37 -22.82 -24.19 2.56
CA ASP A 37 -21.80 -23.65 1.63
C ASP A 37 -20.75 -22.78 2.38
N GLU A 38 -20.26 -23.24 3.53
CA GLU A 38 -19.18 -22.61 4.24
C GLU A 38 -17.86 -23.03 3.55
N PRO A 39 -17.06 -22.06 3.08
CA PRO A 39 -15.80 -22.37 2.42
C PRO A 39 -14.93 -23.26 3.31
N ARG A 40 -14.27 -24.25 2.71
CA ARG A 40 -13.34 -25.13 3.43
C ARG A 40 -12.31 -24.29 4.19
N ARG A 41 -12.12 -24.65 5.47
CA ARG A 41 -11.16 -24.00 6.36
C ARG A 41 -10.06 -25.00 6.71
N PHE A 42 -8.82 -24.54 6.68
CA PHE A 42 -7.62 -25.33 6.90
C PHE A 42 -7.04 -25.01 8.28
N GLU A 43 -6.52 -26.03 8.95
CA GLU A 43 -5.80 -25.89 10.21
C GLU A 43 -4.44 -25.21 9.99
N ALA A 44 -3.94 -24.52 11.02
CA ALA A 44 -2.71 -23.75 10.93
C ALA A 44 -1.49 -24.59 10.51
N GLU A 45 -1.39 -25.82 11.03
CA GLU A 45 -0.31 -26.78 10.72
C GLU A 45 -0.35 -27.23 9.25
N GLU A 46 -1.53 -27.21 8.61
CA GLU A 46 -1.67 -27.56 7.19
C GLU A 46 -1.08 -26.49 6.28
N LEU A 47 -0.86 -25.25 6.76
CA LEU A 47 -0.43 -24.12 5.94
C LEU A 47 1.10 -24.03 5.77
N GLU A 48 1.87 -24.66 6.65
CA GLU A 48 3.34 -24.62 6.62
C GLU A 48 3.94 -24.96 5.25
N PRO A 49 3.43 -25.98 4.50
CA PRO A 49 3.95 -26.32 3.18
C PRO A 49 3.85 -25.20 2.13
N ILE A 50 2.91 -24.26 2.26
CA ILE A 50 2.78 -23.11 1.34
C ILE A 50 4.07 -22.28 1.33
N LEU A 51 4.67 -22.10 2.50
CA LEU A 51 5.84 -21.24 2.71
C LEU A 51 7.16 -22.02 2.67
N SER A 52 7.17 -23.22 2.08
CA SER A 52 8.36 -24.09 2.03
C SER A 52 9.51 -23.54 1.20
N THR A 53 9.21 -22.75 0.16
CA THR A 53 10.20 -22.03 -0.66
C THR A 53 10.30 -20.58 -0.20
N GLU A 54 11.49 -20.15 0.22
CA GLU A 54 11.75 -18.77 0.60
C GLU A 54 11.66 -17.84 -0.62
N ALA A 55 10.94 -16.73 -0.47
CA ALA A 55 10.88 -15.68 -1.49
C ALA A 55 12.09 -14.73 -1.34
N PRO A 56 12.63 -14.20 -2.45
CA PRO A 56 13.65 -13.16 -2.39
C PRO A 56 13.16 -11.94 -1.60
N ASN A 57 13.97 -11.45 -0.66
CA ASN A 57 13.73 -10.18 0.01
C ASN A 57 14.29 -9.04 -0.84
N VAL A 58 13.41 -8.38 -1.59
CA VAL A 58 13.76 -7.38 -2.59
C VAL A 58 13.31 -6.00 -2.14
N ALA A 59 14.27 -5.09 -1.97
CA ALA A 59 13.98 -3.69 -1.69
C ALA A 59 13.79 -2.93 -3.00
N ARG A 60 12.81 -2.00 -3.06
CA ARG A 60 12.64 -1.18 -4.26
C ARG A 60 13.89 -0.34 -4.55
N PRO A 61 14.29 -0.19 -5.82
CA PRO A 61 15.56 0.41 -6.17
C PRO A 61 15.61 1.88 -5.75
N ALA A 62 16.78 2.31 -5.28
CA ALA A 62 17.01 3.69 -4.88
C ALA A 62 17.45 4.51 -6.11
N PRO A 63 16.65 5.47 -6.59
CA PRO A 63 16.99 6.24 -7.79
C PRO A 63 18.29 7.03 -7.62
N VAL A 64 18.53 7.54 -6.41
CA VAL A 64 19.78 8.17 -5.98
C VAL A 64 20.04 7.86 -4.51
N GLN A 65 21.32 7.86 -4.12
CA GLN A 65 21.73 7.60 -2.74
C GLN A 65 22.07 8.91 -2.02
N PRO A 66 21.33 9.31 -0.96
CA PRO A 66 21.62 10.51 -0.20
C PRO A 66 23.00 10.43 0.48
N GLY A 67 23.57 11.58 0.81
CA GLY A 67 24.84 11.66 1.52
C GLY A 67 24.72 11.15 2.97
N GLU A 68 25.82 10.65 3.53
CA GLU A 68 25.84 10.15 4.93
C GLU A 68 25.51 11.25 5.93
N GLY A 69 25.98 12.48 5.70
CA GLY A 69 25.67 13.63 6.56
C GLY A 69 24.16 13.89 6.66
N THR A 70 23.41 13.69 5.58
CA THR A 70 21.94 13.84 5.60
C THR A 70 21.28 12.78 6.47
N ILE A 71 21.78 11.53 6.45
CA ILE A 71 21.28 10.46 7.31
C ILE A 71 21.58 10.79 8.78
N ALA A 72 22.81 11.20 9.07
CA ALA A 72 23.21 11.59 10.42
C ALA A 72 22.31 12.71 10.95
N SER A 73 22.11 13.79 10.20
CA SER A 73 21.21 14.87 10.62
C SER A 73 19.76 14.43 10.83
N ALA A 74 19.26 13.50 10.01
CA ALA A 74 17.90 12.96 10.19
C ALA A 74 17.79 12.10 11.46
N VAL A 75 18.84 11.35 11.81
CA VAL A 75 18.92 10.55 13.04
C VAL A 75 19.10 11.47 14.26
N ASP A 76 19.96 12.47 14.19
CA ASP A 76 20.17 13.44 15.28
C ASP A 76 18.86 14.18 15.62
N ARG A 77 18.08 14.56 14.59
CA ARG A 77 16.75 15.17 14.78
C ARG A 77 15.77 14.18 15.42
N LEU A 78 15.78 12.92 15.00
CA LEU A 78 14.95 11.87 15.59
C LEU A 78 15.28 11.66 17.07
N GLU A 79 16.57 11.58 17.42
CA GLU A 79 17.04 11.41 18.80
C GLU A 79 16.68 12.62 19.66
N THR A 80 16.87 13.84 19.14
CA THR A 80 16.43 15.07 19.81
C THR A 80 14.94 15.04 20.16
N LEU A 81 14.09 14.52 19.27
CA LEU A 81 12.64 14.42 19.51
C LEU A 81 12.31 13.32 20.53
N ILE A 82 13.02 12.20 20.52
CA ILE A 82 12.85 11.11 21.51
C ILE A 82 13.27 11.58 22.90
N ASP A 83 14.39 12.31 22.98
CA ASP A 83 14.98 12.81 24.23
C ASP A 83 14.21 14.01 24.82
N ALA A 84 13.32 14.63 24.05
CA ALA A 84 12.42 15.67 24.53
C ALA A 84 11.37 15.16 25.52
N VAL A 85 11.12 13.84 25.54
CA VAL A 85 10.15 13.19 26.44
C VAL A 85 10.91 12.45 27.55
N PRO A 86 10.60 12.71 28.85
CA PRO A 86 11.22 12.02 29.98
C PRO A 86 11.12 10.49 29.93
N ASP A 87 12.12 9.83 30.52
CA ASP A 87 12.19 8.37 30.66
C ASP A 87 12.75 7.97 32.03
N PRO A 88 11.93 7.41 32.94
CA PRO A 88 10.51 7.10 32.74
C PRO A 88 9.63 8.36 32.69
N LEU A 89 8.50 8.28 31.98
CA LEU A 89 7.46 9.32 32.02
C LEU A 89 6.53 9.07 33.22
N GLU A 90 6.58 9.95 34.22
CA GLU A 90 5.90 9.74 35.51
C GLU A 90 4.59 10.54 35.64
N ALA A 91 3.84 10.26 36.71
CA ALA A 91 2.57 10.94 36.97
C ALA A 91 2.74 12.42 37.31
N ASP A 92 3.92 12.83 37.80
CA ASP A 92 4.25 14.23 38.05
C ASP A 92 4.50 15.00 36.75
N ASP A 93 4.96 14.33 35.69
CA ASP A 93 5.13 14.91 34.36
C ASP A 93 3.79 15.04 33.62
N VAL A 94 2.99 13.97 33.63
CA VAL A 94 1.70 13.89 32.95
C VAL A 94 0.66 13.26 33.87
N PRO A 95 -0.16 14.05 34.60
CA PRO A 95 -1.08 13.49 35.60
C PRO A 95 -2.13 12.52 35.03
N ASN A 96 -2.60 12.77 33.81
CA ASN A 96 -3.58 11.92 33.14
C ASN A 96 -2.92 10.63 32.65
N GLU A 97 -3.28 9.49 33.26
CA GLU A 97 -2.71 8.18 32.94
C GLU A 97 -2.89 7.77 31.48
N THR A 98 -4.05 8.03 30.86
CA THR A 98 -4.31 7.69 29.46
C THR A 98 -3.40 8.47 28.53
N VAL A 99 -3.27 9.78 28.74
CA VAL A 99 -2.38 10.64 27.95
C VAL A 99 -0.93 10.21 28.14
N ARG A 100 -0.51 9.97 29.39
CA ARG A 100 0.84 9.50 29.73
C ARG A 100 1.20 8.20 29.00
N LYS A 101 0.31 7.20 29.03
CA LYS A 101 0.50 5.92 28.34
C LYS A 101 0.61 6.06 26.83
N GLU A 102 -0.17 6.95 26.22
CA GLU A 102 -0.13 7.12 24.76
C GLU A 102 1.14 7.87 24.31
N ILE A 103 1.60 8.87 25.07
CA ILE A 103 2.89 9.55 24.82
C ILE A 103 4.03 8.55 24.91
N ASP A 104 4.09 7.79 26.00
CA ASP A 104 5.13 6.79 26.26
C ASP A 104 5.17 5.71 25.16
N ARG A 105 4.00 5.14 24.83
CA ARG A 105 3.85 4.18 23.73
C ARG A 105 4.35 4.74 22.40
N THR A 106 4.02 6.00 22.10
CA THR A 106 4.40 6.63 20.83
C THR A 106 5.91 6.88 20.77
N ARG A 107 6.53 7.22 21.91
CA ARG A 107 7.98 7.32 22.06
C ARG A 107 8.67 5.96 21.89
N GLU A 108 8.16 4.90 22.51
CA GLU A 108 8.67 3.52 22.32
C GLU A 108 8.61 3.08 20.85
N ILE A 109 7.52 3.40 20.15
CA ILE A 109 7.38 3.16 18.71
C ILE A 109 8.47 3.91 17.93
N ALA A 110 8.79 5.14 18.31
CA ALA A 110 9.84 5.92 17.67
C ALA A 110 11.23 5.32 17.92
N GLN A 111 11.52 4.85 19.14
CA GLN A 111 12.76 4.16 19.50
C GLN A 111 12.93 2.85 18.71
N THR A 112 11.88 2.02 18.66
CA THR A 112 11.88 0.78 17.86
C THR A 112 12.19 1.08 16.40
N ARG A 113 11.52 2.09 15.82
CA ARG A 113 11.78 2.51 14.44
C ARG A 113 13.17 3.09 14.23
N ARG A 114 13.76 3.73 15.24
CA ARG A 114 15.14 4.24 15.21
C ARG A 114 16.13 3.09 15.14
N GLU A 115 15.91 2.02 15.89
CA GLU A 115 16.73 0.80 15.83
C GLU A 115 16.64 0.12 14.46
N GLU A 116 15.42 -0.03 13.92
CA GLU A 116 15.15 -0.57 12.57
C GLU A 116 15.93 0.17 11.45
N LEU A 117 16.27 1.45 11.62
CA LEU A 117 17.02 2.19 10.60
C LEU A 117 18.38 1.56 10.30
N THR A 118 19.00 0.89 11.28
CA THR A 118 20.33 0.29 11.09
C THR A 118 20.29 -0.96 10.20
N GLU A 119 19.13 -1.63 10.15
CA GLU A 119 18.90 -2.89 9.43
C GLU A 119 18.55 -2.66 7.95
N LEU A 120 18.21 -1.43 7.58
CA LEU A 120 17.79 -1.11 6.22
C LEU A 120 18.95 -1.16 5.22
N PRO A 121 18.69 -1.65 3.99
CA PRO A 121 19.73 -2.05 3.03
C PRO A 121 20.50 -0.88 2.41
N SER A 122 19.99 0.35 2.48
CA SER A 122 20.65 1.51 1.85
C SER A 122 20.34 2.82 2.55
N ARG A 123 21.16 3.85 2.30
CA ARG A 123 20.97 5.20 2.81
C ARG A 123 19.63 5.81 2.36
N PHE A 124 19.21 5.56 1.12
CA PHE A 124 17.90 6.00 0.63
C PHE A 124 16.76 5.44 1.51
N HIS A 125 16.78 4.12 1.73
CA HIS A 125 15.78 3.44 2.55
C HIS A 125 15.78 3.94 4.00
N ARG A 126 16.98 4.17 4.58
CA ARG A 126 17.15 4.76 5.91
C ARG A 126 16.53 6.15 6.02
N LEU A 127 16.84 7.04 5.09
CA LEU A 127 16.27 8.40 5.09
C LEU A 127 14.75 8.37 4.90
N ARG A 128 14.25 7.51 4.01
CA ARG A 128 12.81 7.39 3.79
C ARG A 128 12.10 6.85 5.02
N ARG A 129 12.64 5.82 5.69
CA ARG A 129 12.05 5.24 6.90
C ARG A 129 12.13 6.21 8.09
N SER A 130 13.18 7.04 8.17
CA SER A 130 13.30 8.03 9.24
C SER A 130 12.15 9.05 9.24
N ILE A 131 11.49 9.32 8.11
CA ILE A 131 10.27 10.15 8.05
C ILE A 131 9.17 9.59 8.95
N ALA A 132 8.96 8.27 8.93
CA ALA A 132 7.95 7.62 9.77
C ALA A 132 8.39 7.54 11.24
N ALA A 133 9.68 7.37 11.51
CA ALA A 133 10.22 7.43 12.87
C ALA A 133 10.05 8.82 13.48
N ARG A 134 10.44 9.87 12.74
CA ARG A 134 10.31 11.28 13.13
C ARG A 134 8.86 11.69 13.33
N ARG A 135 7.92 11.18 12.53
CA ARG A 135 6.49 11.37 12.78
C ARG A 135 6.11 10.93 14.20
N SER A 136 6.48 9.70 14.59
CA SER A 136 6.14 9.18 15.92
C SER A 136 6.87 9.95 17.03
N ALA A 137 8.15 10.26 16.85
CA ALA A 137 8.89 11.06 17.83
C ALA A 137 8.29 12.47 18.00
N GLY A 138 7.97 13.14 16.90
CA GLY A 138 7.32 14.45 16.89
C GLY A 138 5.92 14.44 17.50
N GLU A 139 5.18 13.34 17.33
CA GLU A 139 3.87 13.13 17.96
C GLU A 139 3.98 13.06 19.48
N ALA A 140 4.91 12.25 20.00
CA ALA A 140 5.17 12.15 21.44
C ALA A 140 5.73 13.45 22.04
N ALA A 141 6.74 14.05 21.39
CA ALA A 141 7.37 15.29 21.84
C ALA A 141 6.37 16.44 21.89
N THR A 142 5.56 16.63 20.84
CA THR A 142 4.57 17.72 20.80
C THR A 142 3.49 17.53 21.86
N ALA A 143 2.98 16.30 22.05
CA ALA A 143 2.03 16.02 23.11
C ALA A 143 2.61 16.34 24.51
N PHE A 144 3.87 15.98 24.73
CA PHE A 144 4.58 16.30 25.97
C PHE A 144 4.76 17.81 26.18
N GLU A 145 5.24 18.54 25.18
CA GLU A 145 5.41 20.00 25.26
C GLU A 145 4.08 20.72 25.55
N VAL A 146 2.97 20.23 24.99
CA VAL A 146 1.64 20.81 25.20
C VAL A 146 1.13 20.56 26.63
N VAL A 147 1.31 19.36 27.17
CA VAL A 147 0.87 19.06 28.55
C VAL A 147 1.75 19.74 29.59
N SER A 148 3.04 19.91 29.32
CA SER A 148 3.99 20.65 30.16
C SER A 148 3.77 22.17 30.09
N GLY A 149 3.02 22.65 29.10
CA GLY A 149 2.74 24.08 28.89
C GLY A 149 3.86 24.84 28.17
N ASP A 150 4.87 24.13 27.68
CA ASP A 150 6.00 24.70 26.91
C ASP A 150 5.58 25.10 25.49
N ARG A 151 4.51 24.47 24.97
CA ARG A 151 3.98 24.75 23.65
C ARG A 151 2.45 24.84 23.67
N SER A 152 1.89 25.83 22.98
CA SER A 152 0.44 25.95 22.84
C SER A 152 -0.05 25.20 21.58
N ARG A 153 -1.30 24.71 21.60
CA ARG A 153 -1.96 24.14 20.41
C ARG A 153 -1.92 25.11 19.22
N ASN A 154 -2.16 26.40 19.45
CA ASN A 154 -2.13 27.41 18.39
C ASN A 154 -0.74 27.53 17.73
N ALA A 155 0.34 27.37 18.50
CA ALA A 155 1.69 27.33 17.95
C ALA A 155 1.97 26.06 17.14
N VAL A 156 1.35 24.92 17.49
CA VAL A 156 1.41 23.69 16.69
C VAL A 156 0.65 23.85 15.37
N GLU A 157 -0.54 24.45 15.41
CA GLU A 157 -1.34 24.71 14.21
C GLU A 157 -0.69 25.73 13.28
N THR A 158 -0.04 26.77 13.84
CA THR A 158 0.71 27.75 13.06
C THR A 158 1.89 27.08 12.34
N GLU A 159 2.67 26.23 13.03
CA GLU A 159 3.76 25.48 12.38
C GLU A 159 3.22 24.53 11.30
N ARG A 160 2.08 23.87 11.54
CA ARG A 160 1.42 23.03 10.53
C ARG A 160 1.15 23.82 9.26
N ASP A 161 0.57 25.01 9.39
CA ASP A 161 0.18 25.84 8.25
C ASP A 161 1.43 26.35 7.48
N GLU A 162 2.49 26.74 8.20
CA GLU A 162 3.79 27.10 7.60
C GLU A 162 4.44 25.93 6.84
N VAL A 163 4.44 24.73 7.42
CA VAL A 163 5.00 23.53 6.77
C VAL A 163 4.13 23.10 5.59
N GLN A 164 2.81 23.24 5.68
CA GLN A 164 1.88 22.97 4.58
C GLN A 164 2.14 23.91 3.39
N GLU A 165 2.38 25.20 3.64
CA GLU A 165 2.75 26.17 2.60
C GLU A 165 4.08 25.78 1.94
N ARG A 166 5.11 25.46 2.74
CA ARG A 166 6.41 25.01 2.22
C ARG A 166 6.30 23.74 1.37
N LEU A 167 5.49 22.77 1.82
CA LEU A 167 5.27 21.52 1.09
C LEU A 167 4.51 21.76 -0.23
N SER A 168 3.56 22.70 -0.23
CA SER A 168 2.82 23.10 -1.43
C SER A 168 3.72 23.80 -2.44
N ASN A 169 4.56 24.74 -1.99
CA ASN A 169 5.57 25.39 -2.84
C ASN A 169 6.52 24.37 -3.44
N ARG A 170 6.99 23.43 -2.60
CA ARG A 170 7.90 22.37 -3.05
C ARG A 170 7.29 21.52 -4.16
N ARG A 171 5.99 21.23 -4.08
CA ARG A 171 5.27 20.49 -5.12
C ARG A 171 5.27 21.23 -6.45
N SER A 172 5.03 22.55 -6.44
CA SER A 172 4.98 23.36 -7.67
C SER A 172 6.35 23.60 -8.30
N GLU A 173 7.42 23.38 -7.55
CA GLU A 173 8.81 23.52 -8.01
C GLU A 173 9.40 22.24 -8.61
N LEU A 174 8.66 21.12 -8.58
CA LEU A 174 9.16 19.86 -9.15
C LEU A 174 9.22 19.98 -10.67
N GLU A 175 10.44 19.88 -11.22
CA GLU A 175 10.72 19.88 -12.65
C GLU A 175 11.27 18.52 -13.08
N TYR A 176 10.93 18.07 -14.29
CA TYR A 176 11.43 16.79 -14.81
C TYR A 176 12.74 16.97 -15.56
N VAL A 177 13.81 17.32 -14.85
CA VAL A 177 15.14 17.56 -15.44
C VAL A 177 16.10 16.39 -15.17
N GLY A 178 16.78 15.87 -16.19
CA GLY A 178 17.79 14.84 -16.01
C GLY A 178 18.49 14.36 -17.29
N ASP A 179 19.17 13.22 -17.20
CA ASP A 179 19.91 12.59 -18.31
C ASP A 179 19.43 11.17 -18.64
N GLU A 180 18.82 10.47 -17.69
CA GLU A 180 18.31 9.09 -17.79
C GLU A 180 16.77 9.10 -17.56
N PRO A 181 15.92 8.99 -18.60
CA PRO A 181 14.47 9.19 -18.47
C PRO A 181 13.79 8.22 -17.50
N GLN A 182 14.19 6.95 -17.49
CA GLN A 182 13.58 5.95 -16.60
C GLN A 182 13.93 6.20 -15.13
N ARG A 183 15.22 6.46 -14.84
CA ARG A 183 15.67 6.81 -13.49
C ARG A 183 15.02 8.10 -13.01
N LEU A 184 14.91 9.10 -13.88
CA LEU A 184 14.22 10.36 -13.59
C LEU A 184 12.74 10.12 -13.28
N LEU A 185 12.05 9.30 -14.08
CA LEU A 185 10.65 8.95 -13.83
C LEU A 185 10.47 8.25 -12.47
N VAL A 186 11.35 7.29 -12.14
CA VAL A 186 11.34 6.64 -10.82
C VAL A 186 11.55 7.67 -9.73
N LEU A 187 12.57 8.51 -9.82
CA LEU A 187 12.84 9.58 -8.84
C LEU A 187 11.62 10.49 -8.65
N ALA A 188 11.15 11.11 -9.73
CA ALA A 188 10.06 12.07 -9.70
C ALA A 188 8.77 11.44 -9.14
N SER A 189 8.44 10.20 -9.54
CA SER A 189 7.28 9.49 -8.99
C SER A 189 7.40 9.25 -7.48
N ARG A 190 8.61 9.04 -6.93
CA ARG A 190 8.83 8.95 -5.48
C ARG A 190 8.62 10.29 -4.80
N LEU A 191 9.18 11.36 -5.36
CA LEU A 191 9.07 12.70 -4.81
C LEU A 191 7.60 13.12 -4.71
N GLU A 192 6.86 13.00 -5.81
CA GLU A 192 5.43 13.30 -5.87
C GLU A 192 4.60 12.42 -4.93
N THR A 193 4.93 11.14 -4.82
CA THR A 193 4.25 10.22 -3.89
C THR A 193 4.44 10.65 -2.45
N GLU A 194 5.66 11.01 -2.05
CA GLU A 194 5.91 11.45 -0.66
C GLU A 194 5.27 12.81 -0.37
N VAL A 195 5.28 13.75 -1.33
CA VAL A 195 4.56 15.03 -1.21
C VAL A 195 3.06 14.81 -1.03
N ALA A 196 2.42 14.03 -1.91
CA ALA A 196 0.99 13.74 -1.82
C ALA A 196 0.63 13.02 -0.51
N SER A 197 1.50 12.11 -0.06
CA SER A 197 1.39 11.34 1.17
C SER A 197 1.52 12.21 2.43
N ALA A 198 2.38 13.24 2.40
CA ALA A 198 2.52 14.22 3.47
C ALA A 198 1.35 15.21 3.50
N ASN A 199 0.93 15.76 2.35
CA ASN A 199 -0.23 16.67 2.24
C ASN A 199 -1.51 16.02 2.76
N ARG A 200 -1.83 14.81 2.28
CA ARG A 200 -3.03 14.07 2.75
C ARG A 200 -3.04 13.93 4.27
N ARG A 201 -1.89 13.65 4.88
CA ARG A 201 -1.79 13.49 6.34
C ARG A 201 -1.98 14.79 7.09
N LEU A 202 -1.48 15.92 6.59
CA LEU A 202 -1.74 17.24 7.17
C LEU A 202 -3.23 17.60 7.07
N GLU A 203 -3.90 17.24 5.97
CA GLU A 203 -5.31 17.56 5.72
C GLU A 203 -6.30 16.68 6.52
N THR A 204 -5.95 15.41 6.75
CA THR A 204 -6.87 14.44 7.37
C THR A 204 -6.89 14.53 8.90
N GLN A 205 -5.97 15.26 9.53
CA GLN A 205 -6.01 15.44 10.98
C GLN A 205 -7.21 16.34 11.38
N PRO A 206 -7.94 15.99 12.45
CA PRO A 206 -9.04 16.82 12.94
C PRO A 206 -8.58 18.26 13.19
N ARG A 207 -9.48 19.21 12.90
CA ARG A 207 -9.31 20.65 13.16
C ARG A 207 -10.16 21.13 14.33
N ASP A 208 -10.73 20.21 15.12
CA ASP A 208 -11.71 20.57 16.13
C ASP A 208 -11.01 21.25 17.31
N GLU A 209 -11.64 22.26 17.90
CA GLU A 209 -11.06 23.11 18.95
C GLU A 209 -10.98 22.40 20.33
N SER A 210 -11.37 21.11 20.40
CA SER A 210 -11.31 20.36 21.64
C SER A 210 -9.85 20.29 22.12
N THR A 211 -9.61 20.64 23.38
CA THR A 211 -8.27 20.81 23.96
C THR A 211 -7.61 19.46 24.26
N ASP A 212 -7.55 18.55 23.28
CA ASP A 212 -6.94 17.24 23.46
C ASP A 212 -5.44 17.32 23.16
N VAL A 213 -4.64 17.05 24.19
CA VAL A 213 -3.18 16.94 24.13
C VAL A 213 -2.76 15.95 23.04
N LEU A 214 -3.50 14.84 22.91
CA LEU A 214 -3.19 13.78 21.93
C LEU A 214 -3.46 14.24 20.50
N GLU A 215 -4.49 15.06 20.28
CA GLU A 215 -4.75 15.67 18.98
C GLU A 215 -3.63 16.64 18.60
N SER A 216 -3.17 17.46 19.56
CA SER A 216 -2.02 18.35 19.35
C SER A 216 -0.74 17.57 19.02
N GLY A 217 -0.52 16.43 19.70
CA GLY A 217 0.52 15.46 19.35
C GLY A 217 0.38 14.96 17.91
N ALA A 218 -0.79 14.47 17.52
CA ALA A 218 -1.03 13.95 16.17
C ALA A 218 -0.77 15.00 15.07
N ILE A 219 -1.16 16.26 15.32
CA ILE A 219 -0.83 17.39 14.43
C ILE A 219 0.69 17.59 14.39
N GLY A 220 1.37 17.66 15.53
CA GLY A 220 2.83 17.81 15.61
C GLY A 220 3.58 16.70 14.88
N GLY A 221 3.14 15.45 15.02
CA GLY A 221 3.69 14.31 14.29
C GLY A 221 3.47 14.41 12.77
N ALA A 222 2.30 14.87 12.33
CA ALA A 222 2.03 15.11 10.92
C ALA A 222 2.89 16.26 10.35
N THR A 223 3.06 17.34 11.11
CA THR A 223 3.93 18.49 10.78
C THR A 223 5.39 18.05 10.67
N GLU A 224 5.92 17.31 11.64
CA GLU A 224 7.29 16.79 11.61
C GLU A 224 7.50 15.81 10.45
N ARG A 225 6.50 14.97 10.13
CA ARG A 225 6.56 14.11 8.93
C ARG A 225 6.70 14.93 7.65
N ALA A 226 5.92 16.00 7.52
CA ALA A 226 5.95 16.86 6.35
C ALA A 226 7.28 17.62 6.24
N ALA A 227 7.81 18.14 7.35
CA ALA A 227 9.14 18.74 7.42
C ALA A 227 10.24 17.76 7.01
N ALA A 228 10.22 16.54 7.58
CA ALA A 228 11.15 15.46 7.20
C ALA A 228 11.02 15.05 5.73
N THR A 229 9.81 15.11 5.18
CA THR A 229 9.56 14.87 3.76
C THR A 229 10.25 15.94 2.90
N ILE A 230 10.09 17.22 3.23
CA ILE A 230 10.77 18.33 2.52
C ILE A 230 12.29 18.11 2.53
N GLU A 231 12.87 17.75 3.68
CA GLU A 231 14.31 17.45 3.78
C GLU A 231 14.74 16.27 2.91
N PHE A 232 13.93 15.20 2.86
CA PHE A 232 14.15 14.05 1.99
C PHE A 232 14.15 14.43 0.51
N LEU A 233 13.16 15.21 0.06
CA LEU A 233 13.07 15.67 -1.33
C LEU A 233 14.30 16.48 -1.72
N THR A 234 14.65 17.48 -0.91
CA THR A 234 15.83 18.34 -1.13
C THR A 234 17.11 17.54 -1.21
N ALA A 235 17.27 16.52 -0.35
CA ALA A 235 18.46 15.69 -0.36
C ALA A 235 18.59 14.83 -1.63
N LEU A 236 17.48 14.31 -2.15
CA LEU A 236 17.49 13.49 -3.36
C LEU A 236 17.67 14.33 -4.61
N GLU A 237 17.01 15.48 -4.71
CA GLU A 237 17.17 16.39 -5.86
C GLU A 237 18.60 16.90 -5.97
N ARG A 238 19.19 17.40 -4.86
CA ARG A 238 20.60 17.79 -4.84
C ARG A 238 21.51 16.65 -5.29
N ARG A 239 21.22 15.43 -4.87
CA ARG A 239 22.02 14.27 -5.27
C ARG A 239 21.85 13.90 -6.74
N HIS A 240 20.65 14.08 -7.27
CA HIS A 240 20.36 13.87 -8.68
C HIS A 240 21.07 14.90 -9.53
N GLU A 241 20.99 16.19 -9.18
CA GLU A 241 21.74 17.29 -9.80
C GLU A 241 23.25 17.02 -9.81
N ASP A 242 23.83 16.64 -8.67
CA ASP A 242 25.26 16.28 -8.54
C ASP A 242 25.69 15.13 -9.49
N ARG A 243 24.74 14.28 -9.93
CA ARG A 243 25.01 13.13 -10.81
C ARG A 243 24.93 13.49 -12.30
N LEU A 244 24.20 14.55 -12.66
CA LEU A 244 23.87 14.85 -14.04
C LEU A 244 25.13 15.09 -14.89
N ARG A 245 25.15 14.48 -16.08
CA ARG A 245 26.19 14.73 -17.08
C ARG A 245 25.74 15.68 -18.19
N ASP A 246 24.46 15.60 -18.54
CA ASP A 246 23.83 16.39 -19.59
C ASP A 246 22.39 16.71 -19.20
N GLU A 247 22.17 17.94 -18.75
CA GLU A 247 20.89 18.40 -18.21
C GLU A 247 19.88 18.64 -19.33
N ARG A 248 18.74 17.93 -19.27
CA ARG A 248 17.66 18.05 -20.24
C ARG A 248 16.31 17.98 -19.53
N SER A 249 15.37 18.84 -19.94
CA SER A 249 13.98 18.76 -19.50
C SER A 249 13.25 17.63 -20.24
N PHE A 250 12.44 16.89 -19.48
CA PHE A 250 11.54 15.83 -19.93
C PHE A 250 10.06 16.23 -19.76
N ASP A 251 9.75 17.47 -19.38
CA ASP A 251 8.37 17.88 -19.04
C ASP A 251 7.38 17.64 -20.18
N GLY A 252 7.71 18.12 -21.39
CA GLY A 252 6.86 17.90 -22.56
C GLY A 252 6.71 16.42 -22.94
N ARG A 253 7.78 15.64 -22.77
CA ARG A 253 7.82 14.21 -23.08
C ARG A 253 6.99 13.40 -22.09
N PHE A 254 7.09 13.69 -20.80
CA PHE A 254 6.30 13.04 -19.76
C PHE A 254 4.82 13.42 -19.88
N GLN A 255 4.50 14.67 -20.17
CA GLN A 255 3.11 15.09 -20.39
C GLN A 255 2.49 14.39 -21.61
N ALA A 256 3.20 14.34 -22.74
CA ALA A 256 2.71 13.64 -23.93
C ALA A 256 2.49 12.14 -23.68
N ALA A 257 3.42 11.48 -22.97
CA ALA A 257 3.28 10.09 -22.58
C ALA A 257 2.09 9.85 -21.64
N LEU A 258 1.79 10.83 -20.76
CA LEU A 258 0.67 10.77 -19.84
C LEU A 258 -0.65 10.90 -20.61
N ASP A 259 -0.75 11.84 -21.53
CA ASP A 259 -1.93 12.05 -22.37
C ASP A 259 -2.25 10.76 -23.15
N GLN A 260 -1.26 10.16 -23.81
CA GLN A 260 -1.41 8.87 -24.50
C GLN A 260 -1.81 7.72 -23.57
N SER A 261 -1.30 7.72 -22.34
CA SER A 261 -1.65 6.69 -21.35
C SER A 261 -3.09 6.83 -20.84
N LEU A 262 -3.58 8.07 -20.70
CA LEU A 262 -4.97 8.34 -20.35
C LEU A 262 -5.92 7.94 -21.48
N GLU A 263 -5.55 8.22 -22.73
CA GLU A 263 -6.30 7.74 -23.90
C GLU A 263 -6.37 6.20 -23.94
N ALA A 264 -5.28 5.50 -23.63
CA ALA A 264 -5.25 4.04 -23.55
C ALA A 264 -6.17 3.50 -22.43
N ILE A 265 -6.16 4.14 -21.25
CA ILE A 265 -7.07 3.83 -20.14
C ILE A 265 -8.53 3.98 -20.56
N ASP A 266 -8.87 5.09 -21.24
CA ASP A 266 -10.23 5.36 -21.67
C ASP A 266 -10.69 4.39 -22.77
N ALA A 267 -9.78 3.98 -23.66
CA ALA A 267 -10.06 3.02 -24.73
C ALA A 267 -10.28 1.58 -24.20
N ALA A 268 -9.66 1.21 -23.08
CA ALA A 268 -9.75 -0.13 -22.50
C ALA A 268 -11.14 -0.48 -21.93
N ALA A 269 -12.03 0.51 -21.77
CA ALA A 269 -13.40 0.34 -21.28
C ALA A 269 -13.49 -0.50 -19.98
N VAL A 270 -12.60 -0.22 -19.03
CA VAL A 270 -12.46 -0.95 -17.76
C VAL A 270 -13.78 -0.92 -16.98
N PRO A 271 -14.27 -2.07 -16.48
CA PRO A 271 -15.44 -2.12 -15.61
C PRO A 271 -15.27 -1.25 -14.36
N ASP A 272 -16.38 -0.79 -13.78
CA ASP A 272 -16.36 -0.05 -12.52
C ASP A 272 -16.19 -0.98 -11.31
N GLU A 273 -15.82 -0.42 -10.15
CA GLU A 273 -15.64 -1.18 -8.90
C GLU A 273 -16.93 -1.89 -8.44
N SER A 274 -18.09 -1.38 -8.86
CA SER A 274 -19.40 -1.96 -8.53
C SER A 274 -19.82 -3.09 -9.47
N THR A 275 -19.03 -3.38 -10.50
CA THR A 275 -19.32 -4.42 -11.48
C THR A 275 -19.22 -5.78 -10.80
N ASP A 276 -20.28 -6.57 -10.96
CA ASP A 276 -20.32 -7.95 -10.52
C ASP A 276 -19.18 -8.74 -11.19
N PRO A 277 -18.26 -9.37 -10.44
CA PRO A 277 -17.19 -10.19 -11.00
C PRO A 277 -17.70 -11.28 -11.96
N ALA A 278 -18.89 -11.83 -11.73
CA ALA A 278 -19.46 -12.82 -12.65
C ALA A 278 -19.88 -12.22 -14.00
N ALA A 279 -20.14 -10.91 -14.07
CA ALA A 279 -20.58 -10.24 -15.29
C ALA A 279 -19.43 -9.97 -16.29
N VAL A 280 -18.16 -10.11 -15.87
CA VAL A 280 -17.01 -9.83 -16.74
C VAL A 280 -16.50 -11.05 -17.49
N VAL A 281 -17.06 -12.25 -17.26
CA VAL A 281 -16.69 -13.48 -17.97
C VAL A 281 -17.95 -14.22 -18.43
N ASP A 282 -17.90 -14.87 -19.59
CA ASP A 282 -18.99 -15.72 -20.09
C ASP A 282 -18.90 -17.13 -19.47
N ALA A 283 -19.00 -17.20 -18.14
CA ALA A 283 -18.91 -18.43 -17.37
C ALA A 283 -19.64 -18.30 -16.03
N ASP A 284 -20.29 -19.38 -15.57
CA ASP A 284 -20.90 -19.42 -14.24
C ASP A 284 -19.81 -19.60 -13.17
N VAL A 285 -19.41 -18.50 -12.53
CA VAL A 285 -18.35 -18.47 -11.51
C VAL A 285 -18.88 -18.28 -10.10
N SER A 286 -20.19 -18.08 -9.93
CA SER A 286 -20.79 -17.71 -8.64
C SER A 286 -20.53 -18.78 -7.58
N GLY A 287 -20.01 -18.38 -6.42
CA GLY A 287 -19.67 -19.28 -5.31
C GLY A 287 -18.40 -20.13 -5.56
N THR A 288 -17.66 -19.87 -6.63
CA THR A 288 -16.40 -20.56 -6.94
C THR A 288 -15.20 -19.70 -6.57
N VAL A 289 -14.01 -20.31 -6.52
CA VAL A 289 -12.76 -19.58 -6.30
C VAL A 289 -12.48 -18.59 -7.46
N ALA A 290 -12.96 -18.89 -8.67
CA ALA A 290 -12.84 -18.00 -9.82
C ALA A 290 -13.55 -16.66 -9.60
N GLU A 291 -14.64 -16.61 -8.83
CA GLU A 291 -15.28 -15.34 -8.43
C GLU A 291 -14.33 -14.48 -7.59
N ASP A 292 -13.64 -15.08 -6.62
CA ASP A 292 -12.62 -14.40 -5.81
C ASP A 292 -11.44 -13.92 -6.69
N VAL A 293 -10.96 -14.76 -7.63
CA VAL A 293 -9.90 -14.36 -8.57
C VAL A 293 -10.33 -13.14 -9.39
N LEU A 294 -11.55 -13.14 -9.94
CA LEU A 294 -12.07 -12.01 -10.73
C LEU A 294 -12.28 -10.77 -9.89
N TYR A 295 -12.81 -10.90 -8.67
CA TYR A 295 -12.97 -9.79 -7.73
C TYR A 295 -11.62 -9.11 -7.46
N HIS A 296 -10.58 -9.90 -7.21
CA HIS A 296 -9.23 -9.38 -7.00
C HIS A 296 -8.62 -8.77 -8.26
N GLY A 297 -8.77 -9.42 -9.41
CA GLY A 297 -8.30 -8.91 -10.69
C GLY A 297 -8.93 -7.56 -11.04
N LEU A 298 -10.23 -7.40 -10.84
CA LEU A 298 -10.96 -6.14 -11.04
C LEU A 298 -10.50 -5.06 -10.07
N THR A 299 -10.49 -5.37 -8.76
CA THR A 299 -10.07 -4.41 -7.72
C THR A 299 -8.65 -3.88 -8.01
N TRP A 300 -7.74 -4.76 -8.42
CA TRP A 300 -6.34 -4.39 -8.70
C TRP A 300 -6.15 -3.71 -10.07
N THR A 301 -7.18 -3.67 -10.91
CA THR A 301 -7.20 -2.95 -12.19
C THR A 301 -7.85 -1.57 -12.07
N VAL A 302 -8.98 -1.47 -11.36
CA VAL A 302 -9.70 -0.20 -11.14
C VAL A 302 -8.87 0.77 -10.30
N GLY A 303 -8.19 0.28 -9.26
CA GLY A 303 -7.36 1.10 -8.38
C GLY A 303 -6.32 1.93 -9.14
N PRO A 304 -5.48 1.34 -10.01
CA PRO A 304 -4.53 2.08 -10.86
C PRO A 304 -5.17 3.13 -11.78
N VAL A 305 -6.37 2.89 -12.32
CA VAL A 305 -7.10 3.88 -13.15
C VAL A 305 -7.40 5.14 -12.34
N GLU A 306 -8.04 4.98 -11.18
CA GLU A 306 -8.36 6.10 -10.31
C GLU A 306 -7.10 6.81 -9.81
N GLN A 307 -6.08 6.05 -9.43
CA GLN A 307 -4.80 6.60 -8.97
C GLN A 307 -4.09 7.40 -10.06
N THR A 308 -4.17 6.97 -11.32
CA THR A 308 -3.63 7.69 -12.48
C THR A 308 -4.37 9.00 -12.70
N ARG A 309 -5.70 8.95 -12.79
CA ARG A 309 -6.55 10.14 -13.01
C ARG A 309 -6.42 11.16 -11.88
N ASN A 310 -6.42 10.69 -10.63
CA ASN A 310 -6.23 11.57 -9.47
C ASN A 310 -4.84 12.21 -9.44
N ALA A 311 -3.78 11.47 -9.82
CA ALA A 311 -2.44 12.02 -9.93
C ALA A 311 -2.35 13.08 -11.03
N ALA A 312 -2.87 12.77 -12.23
CA ALA A 312 -2.91 13.68 -13.35
C ALA A 312 -3.68 14.96 -13.03
N ALA A 313 -4.88 14.85 -12.44
CA ALA A 313 -5.69 15.99 -12.04
C ALA A 313 -5.02 16.89 -10.99
N SER A 314 -4.07 16.32 -10.25
CA SER A 314 -3.32 17.06 -9.23
C SER A 314 -1.95 17.56 -9.73
N GLY A 315 -1.62 17.36 -11.02
CA GLY A 315 -0.34 17.76 -11.62
C GLY A 315 0.85 16.87 -11.27
N ASP A 316 0.63 15.66 -10.74
CA ASP A 316 1.70 14.71 -10.41
C ASP A 316 1.97 13.78 -11.60
N THR A 317 2.60 14.31 -12.66
CA THR A 317 2.75 13.60 -13.95
C THR A 317 3.57 12.32 -13.83
N ALA A 318 4.68 12.31 -13.09
CA ALA A 318 5.51 11.12 -12.96
C ALA A 318 4.83 9.98 -12.19
N ARG A 319 4.10 10.32 -11.12
CA ARG A 319 3.25 9.41 -10.35
C ARG A 319 2.10 8.89 -11.19
N ALA A 320 1.48 9.75 -12.02
CA ALA A 320 0.44 9.34 -12.95
C ALA A 320 0.96 8.34 -13.98
N LEU A 321 2.12 8.60 -14.61
CA LEU A 321 2.78 7.67 -15.54
C LEU A 321 3.12 6.31 -14.91
N ARG A 322 3.66 6.33 -13.69
CA ARG A 322 3.92 5.09 -12.94
C ARG A 322 2.62 4.31 -12.70
N ASN A 323 1.55 5.00 -12.31
CA ASN A 323 0.24 4.37 -12.09
C ASN A 323 -0.40 3.89 -13.39
N ALA A 324 -0.14 4.57 -14.51
CA ALA A 324 -0.60 4.13 -15.82
C ALA A 324 0.09 2.82 -16.24
N CYS A 325 1.41 2.68 -16.02
CA CYS A 325 2.08 1.39 -16.23
C CYS A 325 1.54 0.31 -15.27
N ALA A 326 1.15 0.72 -14.04
CA ALA A 326 0.47 -0.18 -13.12
C ALA A 326 -0.90 -0.65 -13.63
N PHE A 327 -1.66 0.23 -14.27
CA PHE A 327 -2.88 -0.12 -14.97
C PHE A 327 -2.60 -1.09 -16.13
N GLU A 328 -1.58 -0.83 -16.94
CA GLU A 328 -1.24 -1.62 -18.12
C GLU A 328 -0.98 -3.11 -17.79
N TYR A 329 -0.16 -3.42 -16.78
CA TYR A 329 0.05 -4.82 -16.41
C TYR A 329 -1.18 -5.42 -15.72
N SER A 330 -1.93 -4.63 -14.93
CA SER A 330 -3.13 -5.12 -14.23
C SER A 330 -4.23 -5.49 -15.23
N TYR A 331 -4.43 -4.66 -16.25
CA TYR A 331 -5.43 -4.89 -17.29
C TYR A 331 -5.10 -6.12 -18.13
N ARG A 332 -3.85 -6.25 -18.61
CA ARG A 332 -3.40 -7.46 -19.33
C ARG A 332 -3.51 -8.73 -18.48
N ALA A 333 -3.18 -8.63 -17.18
CA ALA A 333 -3.36 -9.73 -16.23
C ALA A 333 -4.84 -10.11 -16.10
N LEU A 334 -5.74 -9.12 -15.98
CA LEU A 334 -7.18 -9.36 -15.92
C LEU A 334 -7.70 -10.05 -17.19
N GLU A 335 -7.29 -9.62 -18.38
CA GLU A 335 -7.68 -10.29 -19.64
C GLU A 335 -7.21 -11.75 -19.65
N THR A 336 -5.97 -12.02 -19.26
CA THR A 336 -5.43 -13.39 -19.16
C THR A 336 -6.23 -14.25 -18.17
N ILE A 337 -6.60 -13.69 -17.02
CA ILE A 337 -7.40 -14.38 -16.00
C ILE A 337 -8.81 -14.69 -16.53
N ARG A 338 -9.44 -13.74 -17.25
CA ARG A 338 -10.76 -13.93 -17.84
C ARG A 338 -10.75 -15.07 -18.85
N GLU A 339 -9.73 -15.13 -19.69
CA GLU A 339 -9.52 -16.24 -20.63
C GLU A 339 -9.36 -17.58 -19.89
N GLN A 340 -8.48 -17.64 -18.89
CA GLN A 340 -8.26 -18.85 -18.09
C GLN A 340 -9.55 -19.37 -17.42
N ILE A 341 -10.37 -18.48 -16.89
CA ILE A 341 -11.63 -18.82 -16.22
C ILE A 341 -12.70 -19.25 -17.22
N ALA A 342 -12.78 -18.59 -18.38
CA ALA A 342 -13.65 -19.01 -19.48
C ALA A 342 -13.32 -20.44 -19.94
N ASP A 343 -12.04 -20.80 -19.97
CA ASP A 343 -11.55 -22.15 -20.28
C ASP A 343 -11.74 -23.16 -19.13
N GLY A 344 -12.28 -22.72 -17.99
CA GLY A 344 -12.63 -23.59 -16.87
C GLY A 344 -11.60 -23.66 -15.75
N SER A 345 -10.61 -22.77 -15.70
CA SER A 345 -9.63 -22.70 -14.60
C SER A 345 -10.25 -22.15 -13.31
N HIS A 346 -9.59 -22.40 -12.17
CA HIS A 346 -9.90 -21.84 -10.85
C HIS A 346 -11.30 -22.16 -10.30
N ARG A 347 -11.92 -23.27 -10.71
CA ARG A 347 -13.29 -23.64 -10.28
C ARG A 347 -13.39 -24.04 -8.81
N ALA A 348 -12.37 -24.70 -8.28
CA ALA A 348 -12.35 -25.17 -6.91
C ALA A 348 -10.94 -25.07 -6.33
N LEU A 349 -10.89 -24.94 -4.99
CA LEU A 349 -9.68 -25.09 -4.20
C LEU A 349 -9.81 -26.39 -3.41
N GLU A 350 -9.13 -27.42 -3.86
CA GLU A 350 -9.20 -28.77 -3.32
C GLU A 350 -8.21 -28.97 -2.16
N SER A 351 -7.09 -28.25 -2.18
CA SER A 351 -6.02 -28.50 -1.22
C SER A 351 -5.15 -27.27 -0.92
N VAL A 352 -4.36 -27.39 0.15
CA VAL A 352 -3.24 -26.45 0.40
C VAL A 352 -2.18 -26.55 -0.69
N GLY A 353 -2.05 -27.72 -1.33
CA GLY A 353 -1.17 -27.93 -2.47
C GLY A 353 -1.47 -26.96 -3.61
N ASP A 354 -2.75 -26.71 -3.91
CA ASP A 354 -3.15 -25.81 -4.99
C ASP A 354 -2.68 -24.36 -4.73
N VAL A 355 -2.71 -23.91 -3.47
CA VAL A 355 -2.20 -22.58 -3.08
C VAL A 355 -0.68 -22.53 -3.20
N ARG A 356 -0.02 -23.61 -2.77
CA ARG A 356 1.43 -23.75 -2.89
C ARG A 356 1.86 -23.72 -4.36
N ASP A 357 1.19 -24.46 -5.23
CA ASP A 357 1.51 -24.58 -6.64
C ASP A 357 1.37 -23.23 -7.36
N VAL A 358 0.29 -22.48 -7.08
CA VAL A 358 0.14 -21.12 -7.62
C VAL A 358 1.19 -20.17 -7.04
N ARG A 359 1.49 -20.26 -5.75
CA ARG A 359 2.55 -19.44 -5.13
C ARG A 359 3.92 -19.71 -5.77
N GLU A 360 4.29 -20.96 -5.98
CA GLU A 360 5.55 -21.36 -6.62
C GLU A 360 5.59 -20.89 -8.09
N THR A 361 4.51 -21.09 -8.84
CA THR A 361 4.38 -20.57 -10.21
C THR A 361 4.53 -19.04 -10.28
N THR A 362 3.98 -18.33 -9.29
CA THR A 362 4.10 -16.87 -9.20
C THR A 362 5.55 -16.44 -8.93
N LEU A 363 6.31 -17.18 -8.11
CA LEU A 363 7.75 -16.92 -7.92
C LEU A 363 8.56 -17.20 -9.18
N GLU A 364 8.25 -18.26 -9.92
CA GLU A 364 8.91 -18.57 -11.20
C GLU A 364 8.70 -17.42 -12.20
N ARG A 365 7.46 -16.95 -12.36
CA ARG A 365 7.14 -15.81 -13.23
C ARG A 365 7.84 -14.52 -12.81
N ALA A 366 8.02 -14.31 -11.50
CA ALA A 366 8.75 -13.15 -10.99
C ALA A 366 10.25 -13.25 -11.28
N ALA A 367 10.83 -14.46 -11.24
CA ALA A 367 12.23 -14.72 -11.57
C ALA A 367 12.52 -14.63 -13.07
N ASP A 368 11.54 -14.95 -13.91
CA ASP A 368 11.64 -14.88 -15.38
C ASP A 368 11.45 -13.45 -15.93
N ALA A 369 11.06 -12.48 -15.11
CA ALA A 369 10.90 -11.10 -15.53
C ALA A 369 12.25 -10.51 -16.00
N PRO A 370 12.31 -9.79 -17.15
CA PRO A 370 13.56 -9.34 -17.77
C PRO A 370 14.10 -8.04 -17.13
N PHE A 371 13.79 -7.80 -15.85
CA PHE A 371 14.18 -6.60 -15.13
C PHE A 371 15.03 -6.95 -13.92
N ASP A 372 16.06 -6.16 -13.67
CA ASP A 372 16.79 -6.22 -12.42
C ASP A 372 16.06 -5.35 -11.38
N PRO A 373 15.55 -5.94 -10.27
CA PRO A 373 14.84 -5.17 -9.26
C PRO A 373 15.74 -4.20 -8.48
N ASP A 374 17.06 -4.33 -8.55
CA ASP A 374 18.01 -3.39 -7.94
C ASP A 374 18.31 -2.19 -8.86
N GLU A 375 17.95 -2.27 -10.15
CA GLU A 375 18.15 -1.19 -11.11
C GLU A 375 17.02 -0.16 -11.02
N PRO A 376 17.30 1.16 -10.92
CA PRO A 376 16.27 2.19 -10.81
C PRO A 376 15.64 2.53 -12.16
N THR A 377 15.16 1.52 -12.87
CA THR A 377 14.28 1.60 -14.04
C THR A 377 12.83 1.48 -13.59
N ILE A 378 11.88 1.83 -14.47
CA ILE A 378 10.47 1.64 -14.17
C ILE A 378 10.11 0.15 -14.01
N GLY A 379 10.72 -0.72 -14.82
CA GLY A 379 10.58 -2.17 -14.72
C GLY A 379 11.14 -2.73 -13.41
N GLY A 380 12.36 -2.34 -13.02
CA GLY A 380 12.95 -2.74 -11.74
C GLY A 380 12.13 -2.25 -10.54
N ASP A 381 11.66 -0.99 -10.57
CA ASP A 381 10.82 -0.43 -9.51
C ASP A 381 9.48 -1.15 -9.35
N LEU A 382 8.82 -1.48 -10.45
CA LEU A 382 7.55 -2.19 -10.44
C LEU A 382 7.73 -3.66 -10.06
N LEU A 383 8.79 -4.32 -10.54
CA LEU A 383 9.14 -5.69 -10.15
C LEU A 383 9.35 -5.79 -8.64
N ALA A 384 10.18 -4.92 -8.07
CA ALA A 384 10.42 -4.87 -6.63
C ALA A 384 9.14 -4.52 -5.83
N ASP A 385 8.29 -3.64 -6.35
CA ASP A 385 6.98 -3.34 -5.74
C ASP A 385 6.04 -4.56 -5.74
N ARG A 386 6.13 -5.44 -6.75
CA ARG A 386 5.39 -6.71 -6.78
C ARG A 386 5.97 -7.76 -5.82
N TYR A 387 7.29 -7.82 -5.66
CA TYR A 387 7.91 -8.65 -4.61
C TYR A 387 7.45 -8.24 -3.20
N ASP A 388 7.35 -6.94 -2.91
CA ASP A 388 6.77 -6.44 -1.65
C ASP A 388 5.32 -6.90 -1.46
N ARG A 389 4.51 -6.90 -2.53
CA ARG A 389 3.14 -7.46 -2.49
C ARG A 389 3.13 -8.96 -2.22
N PHE A 390 4.04 -9.71 -2.85
CA PHE A 390 4.19 -11.14 -2.60
C PHE A 390 4.49 -11.40 -1.12
N GLU A 391 5.43 -10.66 -0.54
CA GLU A 391 5.80 -10.79 0.87
C GLU A 391 4.63 -10.46 1.81
N ILE A 392 3.79 -9.47 1.48
CA ILE A 392 2.58 -9.16 2.24
C ILE A 392 1.60 -10.35 2.28
N ILE A 393 1.45 -11.07 1.16
CA ILE A 393 0.60 -12.27 1.08
C ILE A 393 1.22 -13.38 1.94
N ASP A 394 2.52 -13.64 1.80
CA ASP A 394 3.26 -14.62 2.62
C ASP A 394 3.16 -14.33 4.12
N ASN A 395 3.31 -13.06 4.52
CA ASN A 395 3.17 -12.60 5.90
C ASN A 395 1.77 -12.84 6.46
N ARG A 396 0.73 -12.82 5.62
CA ARG A 396 -0.65 -13.13 6.04
C ARG A 396 -0.82 -14.63 6.32
N VAL A 397 -0.20 -15.49 5.50
CA VAL A 397 -0.16 -16.93 5.74
C VAL A 397 0.62 -17.23 7.02
N ARG A 398 1.83 -16.67 7.15
CA ARG A 398 2.70 -16.80 8.33
C ARG A 398 1.99 -16.38 9.61
N GLY A 399 1.35 -15.21 9.60
CA GLY A 399 0.59 -14.74 10.75
C GLY A 399 -0.62 -15.62 11.08
N SER A 400 -1.17 -16.39 10.14
CA SER A 400 -2.24 -17.36 10.42
C SER A 400 -1.68 -18.61 11.12
N ILE A 401 -0.50 -19.08 10.70
CA ILE A 401 0.26 -20.17 11.33
C ILE A 401 0.62 -19.80 12.77
N GLU A 402 1.28 -18.67 12.98
CA GLU A 402 1.77 -18.21 14.29
C GLU A 402 0.65 -18.04 15.32
N ARG A 403 -0.55 -17.65 14.87
CA ARG A 403 -1.71 -17.47 15.74
C ARG A 403 -2.52 -18.76 15.95
N GLY A 404 -2.14 -19.88 15.32
CA GLY A 404 -2.85 -21.15 15.40
C GLY A 404 -4.30 -21.07 14.90
N ARG A 405 -4.58 -20.21 13.91
CA ARG A 405 -5.95 -19.91 13.47
C ARG A 405 -6.35 -20.75 12.27
N LYS A 406 -7.49 -21.42 12.38
CA LYS A 406 -8.18 -22.03 11.24
C LYS A 406 -8.64 -20.93 10.27
N THR A 407 -8.30 -21.04 8.98
CA THR A 407 -8.56 -19.99 7.98
C THR A 407 -9.05 -20.56 6.65
N THR A 408 -9.78 -19.73 5.87
CA THR A 408 -10.03 -20.01 4.46
C THR A 408 -8.83 -19.56 3.63
N LEU A 409 -8.64 -20.17 2.45
CA LEU A 409 -7.48 -19.89 1.59
C LEU A 409 -7.85 -19.31 0.21
N ASN A 410 -9.15 -19.22 -0.15
CA ASN A 410 -9.56 -18.70 -1.46
C ASN A 410 -8.97 -17.31 -1.76
N HIS A 411 -8.97 -16.42 -0.76
CA HIS A 411 -8.43 -15.07 -0.91
C HIS A 411 -6.92 -15.06 -1.17
N VAL A 412 -6.16 -15.88 -0.44
CA VAL A 412 -4.70 -16.03 -0.62
C VAL A 412 -4.40 -16.63 -1.99
N TYR A 413 -5.15 -17.67 -2.37
CA TYR A 413 -5.06 -18.27 -3.71
C TYR A 413 -5.31 -17.24 -4.81
N ALA A 414 -6.41 -16.48 -4.71
CA ALA A 414 -6.78 -15.45 -5.67
C ALA A 414 -5.71 -14.36 -5.81
N GLU A 415 -5.17 -13.87 -4.69
CA GLU A 415 -4.09 -12.88 -4.73
C GLU A 415 -2.83 -13.43 -5.40
N TYR A 416 -2.42 -14.69 -5.17
CA TYR A 416 -1.29 -15.27 -5.88
C TYR A 416 -1.56 -15.46 -7.38
N VAL A 417 -2.77 -15.89 -7.78
CA VAL A 417 -3.14 -16.01 -9.21
C VAL A 417 -3.04 -14.65 -9.90
N VAL A 418 -3.64 -13.61 -9.30
CA VAL A 418 -3.62 -12.26 -9.87
C VAL A 418 -2.18 -11.73 -9.92
N LEU A 419 -1.41 -11.87 -8.85
CA LEU A 419 -0.03 -11.42 -8.80
C LEU A 419 0.86 -12.15 -9.82
N GLY A 420 0.67 -13.46 -9.99
CA GLY A 420 1.35 -14.25 -11.02
C GLY A 420 1.04 -13.76 -12.42
N ALA A 421 -0.23 -13.46 -12.73
CA ALA A 421 -0.60 -12.89 -14.03
C ALA A 421 0.01 -11.49 -14.24
N GLN A 422 0.12 -10.68 -13.18
CA GLN A 422 0.77 -9.37 -13.24
C GLN A 422 2.27 -9.46 -13.53
N PHE A 423 3.00 -10.41 -12.92
CA PHE A 423 4.41 -10.63 -13.24
C PHE A 423 4.59 -10.97 -14.73
N SER A 424 3.73 -11.84 -15.27
CA SER A 424 3.78 -12.20 -16.70
C SER A 424 3.49 -11.03 -17.63
N ALA A 425 2.61 -10.10 -17.24
CA ALA A 425 2.20 -8.96 -18.07
C ALA A 425 3.10 -7.72 -17.91
N LEU A 426 4.03 -7.73 -16.95
CA LEU A 426 4.89 -6.59 -16.65
C LEU A 426 5.80 -6.18 -17.82
N PRO A 427 6.44 -7.10 -18.57
CA PRO A 427 7.34 -6.74 -19.67
C PRO A 427 6.64 -5.91 -20.76
N GLU A 428 5.48 -6.34 -21.22
CA GLU A 428 4.70 -5.65 -22.26
C GLU A 428 4.16 -4.31 -21.76
N ALA A 429 3.78 -4.22 -20.48
CA ALA A 429 3.32 -2.97 -19.87
C ALA A 429 4.43 -1.91 -19.77
N VAL A 430 5.65 -2.33 -19.45
CA VAL A 430 6.82 -1.44 -19.42
C VAL A 430 7.18 -1.00 -20.84
N ALA A 431 7.21 -1.92 -21.80
CA ALA A 431 7.48 -1.59 -23.21
C ALA A 431 6.47 -0.58 -23.78
N ALA A 432 5.18 -0.73 -23.45
CA ALA A 432 4.15 0.22 -23.86
C ALA A 432 4.37 1.63 -23.29
N LEU A 433 4.82 1.74 -22.04
CA LEU A 433 5.17 3.03 -21.44
C LEU A 433 6.44 3.61 -22.08
N GLU A 434 7.45 2.79 -22.35
CA GLU A 434 8.70 3.22 -23.01
C GLU A 434 8.44 3.77 -24.40
N GLU A 435 7.58 3.12 -25.19
CA GLU A 435 7.14 3.60 -26.50
C GLU A 435 6.48 4.99 -26.39
N ARG A 436 5.56 5.18 -25.43
CA ARG A 436 4.91 6.48 -25.19
C ARG A 436 5.88 7.55 -24.73
N LEU A 437 6.92 7.15 -24.00
CA LEU A 437 7.99 8.08 -23.65
C LEU A 437 8.76 8.45 -24.92
N GLU A 438 9.03 7.55 -25.86
CA GLU A 438 9.85 7.82 -27.06
C GLU A 438 9.13 8.56 -28.19
N ALA A 439 7.80 8.51 -28.23
CA ALA A 439 6.93 9.23 -29.18
C ALA A 439 6.98 10.76 -28.99
#